data_AF-A0A9E3BQ22-F1
#
_entry.id   AF-A0A9E3BQ22-F1
#
_cell.length_a   1.000
_cell.length_b   1.000
_cell.length_c   1.000
_cell.angle_alpha   90.00
_cell.angle_beta   90.00
_cell.angle_gamma   90.00
#
_symmetry.space_group_name_H-M   'P 1'
#
loop_
_entity.id
_entity.type
_entity.pdbx_description
1 polymer ?
#
loop_
_entity_poly.entity_id
_entity_poly.type
_entity_poly.pdbx_seq_one_letter_code
_entity_poly.pdbx_strand_id
1 'polypeptide(L)' 'MKSVVVLDYGSGNLRSAQRALERVGASVDVTADLRAAAAADGLVVPGVGAFEA' A
#
# COMPACT_ATOMS: atom_id res chain seq x y z
N MET A 1 -4.68 -15.95 -3.44
CA MET A 1 -4.11 -14.93 -2.54
C MET A 1 -4.42 -13.59 -3.18
N LYS A 2 -5.02 -12.62 -2.47
CA LYS A 2 -5.34 -11.32 -3.08
C LYS A 2 -4.10 -10.45 -3.18
N SER A 3 -3.92 -9.75 -4.30
CA SER A 3 -2.83 -8.79 -4.49
C SER A 3 -3.26 -7.42 -3.97
N VAL A 4 -2.43 -6.81 -3.12
CA VAL A 4 -2.67 -5.48 -2.57
C VAL A 4 -1.45 -4.62 -2.81
N VAL A 5 -1.64 -3.45 -3.39
CA VAL A 5 -0.57 -2.47 -3.53
C VAL A 5 -0.64 -1.46 -2.40
N VAL A 6 0.49 -1.19 -1.76
CA VAL A 6 0.67 -0.03 -0.89
C VAL A 6 1.36 1.05 -1.71
N LEU A 7 0.71 2.20 -1.89
CA LEU A 7 1.25 3.30 -2.68
C LEU A 7 2.43 3.96 -1.94
N ASP A 8 3.61 3.89 -2.53
CA ASP A 8 4.77 4.65 -2.07
C ASP A 8 4.79 6.03 -2.72
N TYR A 9 4.41 7.05 -1.95
CA TYR A 9 4.50 8.47 -2.36
C TYR A 9 5.60 9.23 -1.60
N GLY A 10 6.57 8.52 -1.00
CA GLY A 10 7.75 9.10 -0.35
C GLY A 10 7.59 9.46 1.13
N SER A 11 6.41 9.30 1.72
CA SER A 11 6.18 9.42 3.16
C SER A 11 5.07 8.47 3.60
N GLY A 12 5.08 8.01 4.85
CA GLY A 12 4.09 7.03 5.29
C GLY A 12 4.57 6.04 6.33
N ASN A 13 3.64 5.25 6.83
CA ASN A 13 3.88 4.05 7.62
C ASN A 13 3.97 2.79 6.74
N LEU A 14 4.64 2.88 5.57
CA LEU A 14 4.71 1.85 4.51
C LEU A 14 5.00 0.45 5.05
N ARG A 15 6.06 0.31 5.86
CA ARG A 15 6.45 -0.99 6.45
C ARG A 15 5.41 -1.55 7.42
N SER A 16 4.72 -0.70 8.17
CA SER A 16 3.66 -1.13 9.08
C SER A 16 2.42 -1.59 8.30
N ALA A 17 2.04 -0.84 7.26
CA ALA A 17 0.94 -1.19 6.37
C ALA A 17 1.20 -2.52 5.65
N GLN A 18 2.40 -2.68 5.06
CA GLN A 18 2.82 -3.91 4.40
C GLN A 18 2.73 -5.11 5.35
N ARG A 19 3.34 -5.03 6.54
CA ARG A 19 3.34 -6.12 7.52
C ARG A 19 1.94 -6.49 7.99
N ALA A 20 1.05 -5.51 8.17
CA ALA A 20 -0.32 -5.77 8.59
C ALA A 20 -1.10 -6.55 7.52
N LEU A 21 -0.91 -6.19 6.25
CA LEU A 21 -1.54 -6.83 5.10
C LEU A 21 -0.98 -8.25 4.85
N GLU A 22 0.33 -8.42 4.93
CA GLU A 22 0.97 -9.74 4.82
C GLU A 22 0.49 -10.68 5.94
N ARG A 23 0.30 -10.16 7.16
CA ARG A 23 -0.14 -10.95 8.32
C ARG A 23 -1.58 -11.47 8.19
N VAL A 24 -2.42 -10.81 7.40
CA VAL A 24 -3.77 -11.29 7.08
C VAL A 24 -3.82 -12.14 5.80
N GLY A 25 -2.66 -12.45 5.20
CA GLY A 25 -2.53 -13.35 4.06
C GLY A 25 -2.65 -12.69 2.69
N ALA A 26 -2.49 -11.36 2.60
CA ALA A 26 -2.40 -10.66 1.31
C ALA A 26 -0.98 -10.79 0.72
N SER A 27 -0.89 -10.83 -0.62
CA SER A 27 0.37 -10.60 -1.32
C SER A 27 0.51 -9.10 -1.53
N VAL A 28 1.54 -8.50 -0.94
CA VAL A 28 1.67 -7.05 -0.87
C VAL A 28 2.84 -6.57 -1.71
N ASP A 29 2.60 -5.56 -2.53
CA ASP A 29 3.65 -4.85 -3.27
C ASP A 29 3.66 -3.37 -2.85
N VAL A 30 4.85 -2.80 -2.68
CA VAL A 30 5.03 -1.41 -2.27
C VAL A 30 5.65 -0.67 -3.44
N THR A 31 4.87 0.19 -4.09
CA THR A 31 5.30 0.83 -5.34
C THR A 31 4.65 2.20 -5.55
N ALA A 32 5.35 3.07 -6.26
CA ALA A 32 4.83 4.33 -6.79
C ALA A 32 4.18 4.16 -8.18
N ASP A 33 4.28 2.97 -8.79
CA ASP A 33 3.73 2.71 -10.12
C ASP A 33 2.20 2.58 -10.09
N LEU A 34 1.53 3.60 -10.63
CA LEU A 34 0.08 3.64 -10.74
C LEU A 34 -0.50 2.54 -11.62
N ARG A 35 0.27 1.99 -12.58
CA ARG A 35 -0.19 0.85 -13.40
C ARG A 35 -0.25 -0.42 -12.57
N ALA A 36 0.77 -0.67 -11.76
CA ALA A 36 0.78 -1.80 -10.83
C ALA A 36 -0.34 -1.67 -9.78
N ALA A 37 -0.53 -0.47 -9.23
CA ALA A 37 -1.63 -0.16 -8.30
C ALA A 37 -3.01 -0.42 -8.92
N ALA A 38 -3.23 0.00 -10.17
CA ALA A 38 -4.49 -0.19 -10.87
C ALA A 38 -4.78 -1.67 -11.25
N ALA A 39 -3.74 -2.49 -11.34
CA ALA A 39 -3.85 -3.92 -11.67
C ALA A 39 -4.09 -4.82 -10.44
N ALA A 40 -3.93 -4.30 -9.23
CA ALA A 40 -4.08 -5.06 -7.99
C ALA A 40 -5.55 -5.24 -7.58
N ASP A 41 -5.84 -6.26 -6.75
CA ASP A 41 -7.18 -6.45 -6.17
C ASP A 41 -7.54 -5.37 -5.14
N GLY A 42 -6.55 -4.62 -4.65
CA GLY A 42 -6.73 -3.53 -3.71
C GLY A 42 -5.56 -2.55 -3.67
N LEU A 43 -5.86 -1.31 -3.28
CA LEU A 43 -4.89 -0.24 -3.11
C LEU A 43 -4.99 0.32 -1.69
N VAL A 44 -3.85 0.47 -1.03
CA VAL A 44 -3.69 1.11 0.27
C VAL A 44 -2.85 2.36 0.10
N VAL A 45 -3.41 3.51 0.45
CA VAL A 45 -2.67 4.77 0.51
C VAL A 45 -2.28 5.00 1.97
N PRO A 46 -1.01 4.79 2.35
CA PRO A 46 -0.56 4.98 3.72
C PRO A 46 -0.62 6.46 4.10
N GLY A 47 -0.67 6.78 5.39
CA GLY A 47 -0.72 8.17 5.86
C GLY A 47 0.10 8.35 7.13
N VAL A 48 0.75 9.51 7.27
CA VAL A 48 1.49 9.91 8.49
C VAL A 48 0.69 10.84 9.43
N GLY A 49 -0.58 11.12 9.10
CA GLY A 49 -1.38 12.04 9.91
C GLY A 49 -0.97 13.49 9.69
N ALA A 50 -1.25 14.00 8.49
CA ALA A 50 -1.50 15.40 8.14
C ALA A 50 -1.72 15.38 6.62
N PHE A 51 -2.94 15.06 6.21
CA PHE A 51 -3.36 15.32 4.84
C PHE A 51 -3.78 16.79 4.84
N GLU A 52 -2.88 17.70 4.49
CA GLU A 52 -3.33 19.04 4.09
C GLU A 52 -4.15 18.86 2.81
N ALA A 53 -5.42 19.26 2.89
CA ALA A 53 -6.41 19.22 1.82
C ALA A 53 -6.30 20.45 0.91
#